data_AF-A0A849KAL0-F1
#
_entry.id   AF-A0A849KAL0-F1
#
_cell.length_a   1.000
_cell.length_b   1.000
_cell.length_c   1.000
_cell.angle_alpha   90.00
_cell.angle_beta   90.00
_cell.angle_gamma   90.00
#
_symmetry.space_group_name_H-M   'P 1'
#
loop_
_entity.id
_entity.type
_entity.pdbx_description
1 polymer ?
#
loop_
_entity_poly.entity_id
_entity_poly.type
_entity_poly.pdbx_seq_one_letter_code
_entity_poly.pdbx_strand_id
1 'polypeptide(L)'
;MNPEAPTRDGAPWWKHGHVWLLIAGPVAVILAGIATTVIAVRSADPVVAADYYKRGIEINKTLAARDKSQLPALQGRNHAATPVAP
;
A
#
# COMPACT_ATOMS: atom_id res chain seq x y z
N MET A 1 32.85 55.02 38.27
CA MET A 1 32.64 54.45 36.92
C MET A 1 31.27 53.82 36.87
N ASN A 2 30.38 54.31 35.99
CA ASN A 2 29.11 53.64 35.73
C ASN A 2 29.34 52.59 34.64
N PRO A 3 28.85 51.35 34.74
CA PRO A 3 29.00 50.37 33.67
C PRO A 3 28.03 50.72 32.53
N GLU A 4 28.56 51.04 31.35
CA GLU A 4 27.77 51.11 30.13
C GLU A 4 27.22 49.70 29.84
N ALA A 5 25.90 49.56 29.85
CA ALA A 5 25.24 48.32 29.46
C ALA A 5 25.43 48.10 27.94
N PRO A 6 25.78 46.89 27.48
CA PRO A 6 25.99 46.65 26.05
C PRO A 6 24.69 46.87 25.28
N THR A 7 24.69 47.83 24.35
CA THR A 7 23.60 48.01 23.38
C THR A 7 23.63 46.84 22.40
N ARG A 8 22.54 46.07 22.35
CA ARG A 8 22.40 44.98 21.39
C ARG A 8 21.98 45.55 20.03
N ASP A 9 22.95 46.08 19.29
CA ASP A 9 22.76 46.63 17.94
C ASP A 9 22.72 45.53 16.88
N GLY A 10 21.76 44.61 17.01
CA GLY A 10 21.49 43.56 16.04
C GLY A 10 20.17 43.82 15.32
N ALA A 11 20.18 43.81 13.98
CA ALA A 11 18.94 43.80 13.21
C ALA A 11 18.08 42.59 13.64
N PRO A 12 16.73 42.70 13.63
CA PRO A 12 15.90 41.58 14.02
C PRO A 12 16.16 40.32 13.18
N TRP A 13 16.16 39.15 13.82
CA TRP A 13 16.55 37.88 13.19
C TRP A 13 15.75 37.55 11.92
N TRP A 14 14.46 37.91 11.87
CA TRP A 14 13.59 37.64 10.72
C TRP A 14 13.97 38.41 9.44
N LYS A 15 14.81 39.44 9.55
CA LYS A 15 15.35 40.16 8.39
C LYS A 15 16.47 39.40 7.68
N HIS A 16 17.02 38.36 8.30
CA HIS A 16 18.15 37.61 7.78
C HIS A 16 17.65 36.45 6.90
N GLY A 17 17.92 36.50 5.59
CA GLY A 17 17.43 35.50 4.63
C GLY A 17 17.86 34.06 4.94
N HIS A 18 19.05 33.85 5.51
CA HIS A 18 19.53 32.52 5.88
C HIS A 18 18.70 31.86 7.00
N VAL A 19 18.05 32.66 7.87
CA VAL A 19 17.15 32.11 8.91
C VAL A 19 15.94 31.43 8.26
N TRP A 20 15.43 31.98 7.16
CA TRP A 20 14.36 31.35 6.39
C TRP A 20 14.80 30.06 5.72
N LEU A 21 16.05 29.94 5.25
CA LEU A 21 16.59 28.69 4.71
C LEU A 21 16.57 27.57 5.77
N LEU A 22 16.95 27.89 7.00
CA LEU A 22 16.93 26.96 8.14
C LEU A 22 15.51 26.55 8.51
N ILE A 23 14.56 27.49 8.50
CA ILE A 23 13.14 27.21 8.80
C ILE A 23 12.46 26.45 7.65
N ALA A 24 12.86 26.70 6.41
CA ALA A 24 12.27 26.08 5.22
C ALA A 24 12.39 24.56 5.23
N GLY A 25 13.51 24.00 5.70
CA GLY A 25 13.71 22.54 5.78
C GLY A 25 12.63 21.84 6.64
N PRO A 26 12.49 22.19 7.94
CA PRO A 26 11.44 21.66 8.80
C PRO A 26 10.03 21.91 8.29
N VAL A 27 9.75 23.11 7.76
CA VAL A 27 8.41 23.43 7.20
C VAL A 27 8.10 22.55 5.99
N ALA A 28 9.07 22.32 5.11
CA ALA A 28 8.90 21.48 3.92
C ALA A 28 8.55 20.04 4.28
N VAL A 29 9.22 19.44 5.28
CA VAL A 29 8.93 18.05 5.68
C VAL A 29 7.57 17.91 6.36
N ILE A 30 7.13 18.92 7.12
CA ILE A 30 5.78 18.93 7.71
C ILE A 30 4.73 18.96 6.60
N LEU A 31 4.89 19.83 5.60
CA LEU A 31 3.98 19.91 4.45
C LEU A 31 3.97 18.60 3.65
N ALA A 32 5.14 17.99 3.42
CA ALA A 32 5.25 16.71 2.74
C ALA A 32 4.51 15.60 3.51
N GLY A 33 4.69 15.52 4.83
CA GLY A 33 3.99 14.54 5.69
C GLY A 33 2.47 14.70 5.62
N ILE A 34 1.97 15.95 5.70
CA ILE A 34 0.53 16.23 5.56
C ILE A 34 0.03 15.79 4.17
N ALA A 35 0.76 16.14 3.11
CA ALA A 35 0.40 15.74 1.75
C ALA A 35 0.33 14.20 1.61
N THR A 36 1.31 13.48 2.16
CA THR A 36 1.32 12.02 2.18
C THR A 36 0.12 11.47 2.96
N THR A 37 -0.21 12.03 4.12
CA THR A 37 -1.39 11.62 4.89
C THR A 37 -2.69 11.84 4.08
N VAL A 38 -2.82 12.98 3.41
CA VAL A 38 -3.97 13.27 2.56
C VAL A 38 -4.10 12.26 1.43
N ILE A 39 -2.99 11.92 0.77
CA ILE A 39 -2.97 10.88 -0.29
C ILE A 39 -3.36 9.53 0.29
N ALA A 40 -2.80 9.14 1.43
CA ALA A 40 -3.08 7.84 2.06
C ALA A 40 -4.55 7.68 2.45
N VAL A 41 -5.18 8.74 2.98
CA VAL A 41 -6.60 8.70 3.37
C VAL A 41 -7.53 8.70 2.16
N ARG A 42 -7.21 9.47 1.12
CA ARG A 42 -8.08 9.61 -0.07
C ARG A 42 -7.94 8.46 -1.05
N SER A 43 -6.75 7.86 -1.15
CA SER A 43 -6.43 6.76 -2.06
C SER A 43 -6.24 5.44 -1.32
N ALA A 44 -6.93 5.27 -0.18
CA ALA A 44 -6.90 4.02 0.54
C ALA A 44 -7.50 2.92 -0.35
N ASP A 45 -6.66 1.99 -0.79
CA ASP A 45 -7.12 0.82 -1.52
C ASP A 45 -8.13 0.05 -0.66
N PRO A 46 -9.26 -0.40 -1.25
CA PRO A 46 -10.27 -1.11 -0.51
C PRO A 46 -9.65 -2.36 0.13
N VAL A 47 -9.74 -2.44 1.46
CA VAL A 47 -9.31 -3.61 2.23
C VAL A 47 -9.95 -4.86 1.65
N VAL A 48 -9.12 -5.90 1.45
CA VAL A 48 -9.52 -7.22 0.96
C VAL A 48 -10.82 -7.64 1.67
N ALA A 49 -11.89 -7.82 0.89
CA ALA A 49 -13.20 -8.15 1.44
C ALA A 49 -13.09 -9.33 2.42
N ALA A 50 -13.82 -9.27 3.55
CA ALA A 50 -13.81 -10.34 4.57
C ALA A 50 -14.09 -11.73 3.97
N ASP A 51 -14.80 -11.75 2.83
CA ASP A 51 -15.20 -12.95 2.11
C ASP A 51 -14.11 -13.50 1.19
N TYR A 52 -12.96 -12.82 1.04
CA TYR A 52 -11.86 -13.28 0.17
C TYR A 52 -11.37 -14.67 0.56
N TYR A 53 -11.28 -14.93 1.87
CA TYR A 53 -10.92 -16.24 2.39
C TYR A 53 -12.01 -17.29 2.10
N LYS A 54 -13.29 -16.91 2.25
CA LYS A 54 -14.42 -17.79 1.94
C LYS A 54 -14.47 -18.12 0.45
N ARG A 55 -14.24 -17.13 -0.40
CA ARG A 55 -14.21 -17.24 -1.85
C ARG A 55 -13.06 -18.14 -2.32
N GLY A 56 -11.88 -18.07 -1.69
CA GLY A 56 -10.79 -19.02 -1.94
C GLY A 56 -11.13 -20.48 -1.61
N ILE A 57 -11.80 -20.73 -0.47
CA ILE A 57 -12.26 -22.08 -0.09
C ILE A 57 -13.36 -22.58 -1.03
N GLU A 58 -14.28 -21.71 -1.43
CA GLU A 58 -15.41 -22.06 -2.29
C GLU A 58 -14.99 -22.33 -3.73
N ILE A 59 -13.97 -21.62 -4.23
CA ILE A 59 -13.30 -21.96 -5.50
C ILE A 59 -12.76 -23.39 -5.45
N ASN A 60 -12.10 -23.79 -4.36
CA ASN A 60 -11.57 -25.15 -4.24
C ASN A 60 -12.70 -26.21 -4.19
N LYS A 61 -13.83 -25.90 -3.53
CA LYS A 61 -15.02 -26.78 -3.53
C LYS A 61 -15.67 -26.91 -4.91
N THR A 62 -15.75 -25.82 -5.67
CA THR A 62 -16.33 -25.85 -7.02
C THR A 62 -15.41 -26.53 -8.03
N LEU A 63 -14.08 -26.38 -7.91
CA LEU A 63 -13.12 -27.17 -8.69
C LEU A 63 -13.23 -28.66 -8.34
N ALA A 64 -13.26 -29.03 -7.06
CA ALA A 64 -13.41 -30.42 -6.65
C ALA A 64 -14.76 -31.03 -7.08
N ALA A 65 -15.84 -30.24 -7.12
CA ALA A 65 -17.13 -30.65 -7.64
C ALA A 65 -17.13 -30.82 -9.17
N ARG A 66 -16.42 -29.94 -9.90
CA ARG A 66 -16.21 -30.06 -11.34
C ARG A 66 -15.35 -31.28 -11.70
N ASP A 67 -14.26 -31.51 -10.98
CA ASP A 67 -13.41 -32.71 -11.11
C ASP A 67 -14.18 -34.01 -10.83
N LYS A 68 -15.22 -33.97 -9.98
CA LYS A 68 -16.12 -35.12 -9.77
C LYS A 68 -17.14 -35.31 -10.92
N SER A 69 -17.52 -34.24 -11.62
CA SER A 69 -18.46 -34.29 -12.75
C SER A 69 -17.80 -34.59 -14.10
N GLN A 70 -16.49 -34.41 -14.20
CA GLN A 70 -15.71 -34.81 -15.35
C GLN A 70 -15.11 -36.19 -15.04
N LEU A 71 -15.39 -37.20 -15.87
CA LEU A 71 -14.57 -38.41 -15.89
C LEU A 71 -13.11 -37.95 -15.86
N PRO A 72 -12.28 -38.39 -14.90
CA PRO A 72 -10.89 -37.94 -14.82
C PRO A 72 -10.30 -37.95 -16.21
N ALA A 73 -9.65 -36.87 -16.65
CA ALA A 73 -9.08 -36.82 -18.00
C ALA A 73 -8.13 -38.02 -18.27
N LEU A 74 -7.60 -38.62 -17.19
CA LEU A 74 -6.88 -39.90 -17.18
C LEU A 74 -7.77 -41.13 -17.47
N GLN A 75 -8.98 -41.19 -16.92
CA GLN A 75 -9.94 -42.29 -17.10
C GLN A 75 -10.64 -42.24 -18.47
N GLY A 76 -10.91 -41.05 -19.02
CA GLY A 76 -11.44 -40.89 -20.38
C GLY A 76 -10.48 -41.37 -21.48
N ARG A 77 -9.17 -41.21 -21.29
CA ARG A 77 -8.14 -41.70 -22.22
C ARG A 77 -8.08 -43.24 -22.27
N ASN A 78 -8.35 -43.91 -21.16
CA ASN A 78 -8.27 -45.38 -21.09
C ASN A 78 -9.45 -46.07 -21.79
N HIS A 79 -10.63 -45.45 -21.84
CA HIS A 79 -11.81 -46.02 -22.51
C HIS A 79 -11.79 -45.91 -24.04
N ALA A 80 -11.09 -44.91 -24.61
CA ALA A 80 -10.92 -44.77 -26.07
C ALA A 80 -9.87 -45.74 -26.65
N ALA A 81 -9.03 -46.34 -25.80
CA ALA A 81 -7.93 -47.21 -26.19
C ALA A 81 -8.25 -48.71 -26.08
N THR A 82 -9.44 -49.10 -25.62
CA THR A 82 -9.88 -50.51 -25.63
C THR A 82 -10.42 -50.88 -27.01
N PRO A 83 -9.74 -51.75 -27.78
CA PRO A 83 -10.31 -52.28 -29.01
C PRO A 83 -11.48 -53.22 -28.65
N VAL A 84 -12.60 -53.09 -29.36
CA VAL A 84 -13.72 -54.03 -29.27
C VAL A 84 -13.24 -55.34 -29.89
N ALA A 85 -13.07 -56.38 -29.07
CA ALA A 85 -12.69 -57.70 -29.55
C ALA A 85 -13.83 -58.30 -30.40
N PRO A 86 -13.54 -58.90 -31.57
CA PRO A 86 -14.50 -59.68 -32.34
C PRO A 86 -14.85 -61.01 -31.66
#